data_AF-A0A2V6L2R2-F1
#
_entry.id   AF-A0A2V6L2R2-F1
#
_cell.length_a   1.000
_cell.length_b   1.000
_cell.length_c   1.000
_cell.angle_alpha   90.00
_cell.angle_beta   90.00
_cell.angle_gamma   90.00
#
_symmetry.space_group_name_H-M   'P 1'
#
loop_
_entity.id
_entity.type
_entity.pdbx_description
1 polymer ?
#
loop_
_entity_poly.entity_id
_entity_poly.type
_entity_poly.pdbx_seq_one_letter_code
_entity_poly.pdbx_strand_id
1 'polypeptide(L)'
;MKRKKPALQNKEPFHHNVYVILLKDAVAKHSSILRVNPRRDPLKPCVYVGMTGIPVDHRFENHKYGYKSAWVVRKYGVRLMPELYEHLNPMPFEAAVQMETELAEDLRAAGYTVTGGH
;
A
#
# COMPACT_ATOMS: atom_id res chain seq x y z
N MET A 1 29.62 -40.77 -13.78
CA MET A 1 28.54 -39.86 -13.34
C MET A 1 29.16 -38.58 -12.78
N LYS A 2 29.06 -37.44 -13.50
CA LYS A 2 29.56 -36.14 -13.01
C LYS A 2 28.43 -35.45 -12.26
N ARG A 3 28.53 -35.35 -10.93
CA ARG A 3 27.59 -34.57 -10.10
C ARG A 3 27.76 -33.09 -10.47
N LYS A 4 26.74 -32.46 -11.07
CA LYS A 4 26.69 -31.01 -11.26
C LYS A 4 26.59 -30.35 -9.88
N LYS A 5 27.51 -29.43 -9.57
CA LYS A 5 27.40 -28.55 -8.40
C LYS A 5 26.14 -27.69 -8.55
N PRO A 6 25.31 -27.51 -7.51
CA PRO A 6 24.19 -26.58 -7.59
C PRO A 6 24.76 -25.17 -7.78
N ALA A 7 24.27 -24.47 -8.81
CA ALA A 7 24.57 -23.06 -8.98
C ALA A 7 23.96 -22.31 -7.78
N LEU A 8 24.79 -21.58 -7.03
CA LEU A 8 24.27 -20.58 -6.09
C LEU A 8 23.51 -19.55 -6.95
N GLN A 9 22.18 -19.61 -6.92
CA GLN A 9 21.36 -18.54 -7.44
C GLN A 9 21.61 -17.31 -6.55
N ASN A 10 22.31 -16.31 -7.07
CA ASN A 10 22.23 -14.96 -6.52
C ASN A 10 20.78 -14.51 -6.67
N LYS A 11 19.95 -14.76 -5.65
CA LYS A 11 18.61 -14.17 -5.56
C LYS A 11 18.82 -12.72 -5.17
N GLU A 12 18.66 -11.82 -6.13
CA GLU A 12 18.51 -10.39 -5.84
C GLU A 12 17.53 -10.21 -4.66
N PRO A 13 17.87 -9.38 -3.66
CA PRO A 13 16.98 -9.16 -2.54
C PRO A 13 15.63 -8.62 -3.02
N PHE A 14 14.55 -9.07 -2.37
CA PHE A 14 13.22 -8.55 -2.64
C PHE A 14 13.18 -7.04 -2.40
N HIS A 15 12.52 -6.32 -3.30
CA HIS A 15 12.42 -4.86 -3.27
C HIS A 15 10.99 -4.36 -3.48
N HIS A 16 10.00 -5.26 -3.51
CA HIS A 16 8.60 -4.86 -3.54
C HIS A 16 8.08 -4.72 -2.11
N ASN A 17 7.28 -3.68 -1.91
CA ASN A 17 6.81 -3.24 -0.62
C ASN A 17 5.35 -2.84 -0.74
N VAL A 18 4.53 -3.22 0.22
CA VAL A 18 3.23 -2.56 0.46
C VAL A 18 3.44 -1.32 1.32
N TYR A 19 2.54 -0.36 1.22
CA TYR A 19 2.58 0.85 2.03
C TYR A 19 1.18 1.39 2.32
N VAL A 20 1.09 2.11 3.45
CA VAL A 20 -0.12 2.80 3.88
C VAL A 20 0.17 4.28 4.09
N ILE A 21 -0.70 5.13 3.54
CA ILE A 21 -0.63 6.57 3.67
C ILE A 21 -1.86 7.07 4.41
N LEU A 22 -1.64 7.87 5.46
CA LEU A 22 -2.70 8.64 6.09
C LEU A 22 -3.25 9.68 5.11
N LEU A 23 -4.57 9.74 4.98
CA LEU A 23 -5.28 10.74 4.20
C LEU A 23 -6.01 11.73 5.12
N LYS A 24 -6.22 12.97 4.64
CA LYS A 24 -7.13 13.92 5.27
C LYS A 24 -8.56 13.38 5.26
N ASP A 25 -9.29 13.58 6.35
CA ASP A 25 -10.70 13.15 6.51
C ASP A 25 -11.65 13.72 5.44
N ALA A 26 -11.27 14.85 4.82
CA ALA A 26 -11.97 15.43 3.69
C ALA A 26 -12.15 14.45 2.51
N VAL A 27 -11.37 13.37 2.45
CA VAL A 27 -11.55 12.30 1.47
C VAL A 27 -12.89 11.57 1.62
N ALA A 28 -13.42 11.46 2.85
CA ALA A 28 -14.70 10.82 3.15
C ALA A 28 -15.92 11.66 2.69
N LYS A 29 -15.70 12.85 2.12
CA LYS A 29 -16.78 13.64 1.48
C LYS A 29 -17.18 13.10 0.10
N HIS A 30 -16.35 12.24 -0.51
CA HIS A 30 -16.65 11.66 -1.82
C HIS A 30 -17.56 10.44 -1.68
N SER A 31 -18.76 10.51 -2.25
CA SER A 31 -19.75 9.43 -2.20
C SER A 31 -19.25 8.12 -2.80
N SER A 32 -18.38 8.17 -3.82
CA SER A 32 -17.74 6.98 -4.41
C SER A 32 -16.85 6.24 -3.41
N ILE A 33 -16.13 6.96 -2.56
CA ILE A 33 -15.25 6.39 -1.52
C ILE A 33 -16.10 5.79 -0.39
N LEU A 34 -17.17 6.48 0.00
CA LEU A 34 -18.09 5.98 1.02
C LEU A 34 -18.78 4.69 0.56
N ARG A 35 -19.17 4.60 -0.71
CA ARG A 35 -19.84 3.42 -1.26
C ARG A 35 -18.99 2.16 -1.18
N VAL A 36 -17.67 2.27 -1.36
CA VAL A 36 -16.74 1.14 -1.24
C VAL A 36 -16.24 0.90 0.18
N ASN A 37 -16.64 1.73 1.15
CA ASN A 37 -16.35 1.58 2.58
C ASN A 37 -17.65 1.64 3.42
N PRO A 38 -18.63 0.75 3.18
CA PRO A 38 -19.94 0.83 3.83
C PRO A 38 -19.91 0.59 5.34
N ARG A 39 -18.89 -0.13 5.83
CA ARG A 39 -18.70 -0.47 7.26
C ARG A 39 -17.69 0.43 7.98
N ARG A 40 -17.30 1.56 7.38
CA ARG A 40 -16.30 2.45 7.99
C ARG A 40 -16.78 2.97 9.35
N ASP A 41 -15.84 3.12 10.27
CA ASP A 41 -16.00 3.89 11.48
C ASP A 41 -15.53 5.33 11.22
N PRO A 42 -16.40 6.36 11.33
CA PRO A 42 -15.99 7.76 11.15
C PRO A 42 -14.91 8.25 12.12
N LEU A 43 -14.68 7.56 13.24
CA LEU A 43 -13.61 7.88 14.18
C LEU A 43 -12.25 7.29 13.76
N LYS A 44 -12.23 6.34 12.82
CA LYS A 44 -11.00 5.76 12.29
C LYS A 44 -10.42 6.63 11.17
N PRO A 45 -9.09 6.68 11.03
CA PRO A 45 -8.44 7.42 9.96
C PRO A 45 -8.86 6.96 8.55
N CYS A 46 -8.77 7.89 7.60
CA CYS A 46 -8.81 7.55 6.19
C CYS A 46 -7.41 7.19 5.69
N VAL A 47 -7.27 6.13 4.92
CA VAL A 47 -5.97 5.63 4.44
C VAL A 47 -5.98 5.26 2.96
N TYR A 48 -4.81 5.31 2.35
CA TYR A 48 -4.55 4.75 1.03
C TYR A 48 -3.58 3.58 1.15
N VAL A 49 -3.92 2.46 0.54
CA VAL A 49 -3.05 1.27 0.45
C VAL A 49 -2.53 1.17 -0.98
N GLY A 50 -1.24 0.86 -1.11
CA GLY A 50 -0.57 0.67 -2.39
C GLY A 50 0.60 -0.30 -2.30
N MET A 51 1.13 -0.73 -3.45
CA MET A 51 2.44 -1.39 -3.53
C MET A 51 3.44 -0.65 -4.43
N THR A 52 4.72 -0.93 -4.25
CA THR A 52 5.79 -0.33 -5.03
C THR A 52 7.05 -1.19 -5.11
N GLY A 53 7.78 -1.11 -6.22
CA GLY A 53 9.12 -1.69 -6.39
C GLY A 53 10.27 -0.69 -6.21
N ILE A 54 10.00 0.50 -5.67
CA ILE A 54 11.01 1.50 -5.29
C ILE A 54 10.88 1.79 -3.78
N PRO A 55 11.82 2.50 -3.15
CA PRO A 55 11.67 2.93 -1.77
C PRO A 55 10.32 3.65 -1.54
N VAL A 56 9.67 3.32 -0.42
CA VAL A 56 8.28 3.75 -0.13
C VAL A 56 8.19 5.28 0.07
N ASP A 57 9.21 5.88 0.65
CA ASP A 57 9.42 7.33 0.75
C ASP A 57 9.48 7.98 -0.64
N HIS A 58 10.30 7.45 -1.56
CA HIS A 58 10.38 7.93 -2.94
C HIS A 58 9.03 7.75 -3.66
N ARG A 59 8.30 6.65 -3.39
CA ARG A 59 6.95 6.46 -3.93
C ARG A 59 5.98 7.50 -3.39
N PHE A 60 6.05 7.83 -2.11
CA PHE A 60 5.21 8.86 -1.51
C PHE A 60 5.50 10.24 -2.09
N GLU A 61 6.78 10.60 -2.28
CA GLU A 61 7.18 11.83 -2.97
C GLU A 61 6.64 11.90 -4.39
N ASN A 62 6.77 10.80 -5.16
CA ASN A 62 6.19 10.70 -6.49
C ASN A 62 4.69 11.00 -6.49
N HIS A 63 3.95 10.48 -5.50
CA HIS A 63 2.54 10.82 -5.32
C HIS A 63 2.32 12.32 -5.08
N LYS A 64 3.15 12.95 -4.24
CA LYS A 64 3.06 14.39 -3.94
C LYS A 64 3.35 15.27 -5.14
N TYR A 65 4.31 14.89 -5.97
CA TYR A 65 4.64 15.59 -7.22
C TYR A 65 3.70 15.24 -8.38
N GLY A 66 2.80 14.27 -8.21
CA GLY A 66 1.86 13.83 -9.24
C GLY A 66 2.46 12.91 -10.29
N TYR A 67 3.67 12.37 -10.05
CA TYR A 67 4.29 11.38 -10.92
C TYR A 67 3.75 9.99 -10.60
N LYS A 68 3.14 9.32 -11.60
CA LYS A 68 2.50 8.00 -11.45
C LYS A 68 1.64 7.90 -10.18
N SER A 69 0.85 8.96 -9.94
CA SER A 69 0.14 9.16 -8.67
C SER A 69 -1.34 8.81 -8.74
N ALA A 70 -1.85 8.19 -7.68
CA ALA A 70 -3.27 8.23 -7.35
C ALA A 70 -3.70 9.67 -7.03
N TRP A 71 -4.83 10.12 -7.59
CA TRP A 71 -5.33 11.49 -7.36
C TRP A 71 -5.61 11.73 -5.86
N VAL A 72 -6.07 10.69 -5.16
CA VAL A 72 -6.45 10.74 -3.75
C VAL A 72 -5.25 11.10 -2.88
N VAL A 73 -4.11 10.43 -3.09
CA VAL A 73 -2.88 10.67 -2.34
C VAL A 73 -2.29 12.04 -2.65
N ARG A 74 -2.30 12.44 -3.93
CA ARG A 74 -1.82 13.77 -4.35
C ARG A 74 -2.61 14.88 -3.65
N LYS A 75 -3.94 14.76 -3.60
CA LYS A 75 -4.83 15.79 -3.04
C LYS A 75 -4.96 15.73 -1.51
N TYR A 76 -4.97 14.53 -0.94
CA TYR A 76 -5.35 14.31 0.46
C TYR A 76 -4.28 13.61 1.31
N GLY A 77 -3.19 13.09 0.73
CA GLY A 77 -2.14 12.43 1.50
C GLY A 77 -1.55 13.33 2.58
N VAL A 78 -1.18 12.75 3.71
CA VAL A 78 -0.59 13.47 4.85
C VAL A 78 0.81 12.94 5.11
N ARG A 79 0.94 11.65 5.47
CA ARG A 79 2.20 10.98 5.78
C ARG A 79 2.09 9.47 5.58
N LEU A 80 3.22 8.78 5.54
CA LEU A 80 3.27 7.32 5.65
C LEU A 80 2.88 6.87 7.07
N MET A 81 2.32 5.65 7.17
CA MET A 81 1.97 4.96 8.41
C MET A 81 2.72 3.61 8.50
N PRO A 82 4.06 3.62 8.71
CA PRO A 82 4.87 2.39 8.75
C PRO A 82 4.38 1.36 9.78
N GLU A 83 3.74 1.82 10.86
CA GLU A 83 3.11 0.97 11.87
C GLU A 83 2.09 -0.04 11.30
N LEU A 84 1.55 0.21 10.11
CA LEU A 84 0.57 -0.66 9.46
C LEU A 84 1.15 -1.63 8.43
N TYR A 85 2.42 -1.48 8.00
CA TYR A 85 2.92 -2.24 6.85
C TYR A 85 4.39 -2.64 6.91
N GLU A 86 5.23 -1.99 7.72
CA GLU A 86 6.68 -2.17 7.65
C GLU A 86 7.11 -3.61 7.97
N HIS A 87 6.43 -4.25 8.93
CA HIS A 87 6.65 -5.64 9.32
C HIS A 87 6.30 -6.67 8.23
N LEU A 88 5.60 -6.27 7.17
CA LEU A 88 5.25 -7.13 6.04
C LEU A 88 6.36 -7.15 4.97
N ASN A 89 7.25 -6.15 4.98
CA ASN A 89 8.19 -5.88 3.90
C ASN A 89 9.60 -6.45 4.18
N PRO A 90 10.42 -6.69 3.13
CA PRO A 90 10.10 -6.68 1.70
C PRO A 90 9.59 -8.05 1.21
N MET A 91 8.97 -8.09 0.03
CA MET A 91 8.41 -9.31 -0.55
C MET A 91 8.58 -9.40 -2.09
N PRO A 92 8.39 -10.59 -2.71
CA PRO A 92 8.30 -10.72 -4.17
C PRO A 92 7.18 -9.86 -4.76
N PHE A 93 7.27 -9.51 -6.05
CA PHE A 93 6.23 -8.74 -6.75
C PHE A 93 4.83 -9.37 -6.62
N GLU A 94 4.71 -10.67 -6.91
CA GLU A 94 3.42 -11.37 -6.85
C GLU A 94 2.82 -11.34 -5.44
N ALA A 95 3.67 -11.50 -4.41
CA ALA A 95 3.25 -11.39 -3.03
C ALA A 95 2.80 -9.96 -2.68
N ALA A 96 3.47 -8.93 -3.22
CA ALA A 96 3.10 -7.53 -3.00
C ALA A 96 1.74 -7.17 -3.61
N VAL A 97 1.42 -7.71 -4.79
CA VAL A 97 0.11 -7.53 -5.43
C VAL A 97 -1.00 -8.16 -4.57
N GLN A 98 -0.77 -9.38 -4.08
CA GLN A 98 -1.74 -10.05 -3.22
C GLN A 98 -1.89 -9.31 -1.88
N MET A 99 -0.76 -8.97 -1.24
CA MET A 99 -0.74 -8.30 0.05
C MET A 99 -1.36 -6.90 0.01
N GLU A 100 -1.26 -6.16 -1.11
CA GLU A 100 -1.95 -4.88 -1.29
C GLU A 100 -3.47 -5.04 -1.15
N THR A 101 -4.04 -6.10 -1.74
CA THR A 101 -5.47 -6.41 -1.64
C THR A 101 -5.84 -6.84 -0.21
N GLU A 102 -5.11 -7.80 0.34
CA GLU A 102 -5.38 -8.36 1.69
C GLU A 102 -5.30 -7.28 2.77
N LEU A 103 -4.24 -6.46 2.77
CA LEU A 103 -4.07 -5.38 3.74
C LEU A 103 -5.19 -4.34 3.63
N ALA A 104 -5.66 -4.05 2.42
CA ALA A 104 -6.78 -3.14 2.22
C ALA A 104 -8.11 -3.71 2.75
N GLU A 105 -8.34 -5.01 2.59
CA GLU A 105 -9.51 -5.70 3.14
C GLU A 105 -9.49 -5.75 4.67
N ASP A 106 -8.34 -6.09 5.27
CA ASP A 106 -8.17 -6.12 6.73
C ASP A 106 -8.38 -4.74 7.36
N LEU A 107 -7.84 -3.69 6.74
CA LEU A 107 -8.06 -2.32 7.22
C LEU A 107 -9.53 -1.90 7.09
N ARG A 108 -10.23 -2.28 6.01
CA ARG A 108 -11.69 -2.06 5.90
C ARG A 108 -12.46 -2.81 6.98
N ALA A 109 -12.09 -4.05 7.25
CA ALA A 109 -12.69 -4.86 8.31
C ALA A 109 -12.46 -4.26 9.70
N ALA A 110 -11.30 -3.64 9.93
CA ALA A 110 -10.97 -2.89 11.15
C ALA A 110 -11.63 -1.50 11.24
N GLY A 111 -12.47 -1.13 10.27
CA GLY A 111 -13.28 0.09 10.26
C GLY A 111 -12.60 1.32 9.63
N TYR A 112 -11.41 1.18 9.03
CA TYR A 112 -10.78 2.30 8.33
C TYR A 112 -11.56 2.69 7.07
N THR A 113 -11.45 3.95 6.67
CA THR A 113 -11.86 4.36 5.31
C THR A 113 -10.71 4.14 4.35
N VAL A 114 -10.76 3.09 3.54
CA VAL A 114 -9.65 2.67 2.68
C VAL A 114 -9.88 3.06 1.22
N THR A 115 -8.81 3.56 0.59
CA THR A 115 -8.72 3.78 -0.86
C THR A 115 -7.52 3.00 -1.42
N GLY A 116 -7.55 2.63 -2.70
CA GLY A 116 -6.57 1.69 -3.26
C GLY A 116 -6.83 0.25 -2.83
N GLY A 117 -5.81 -0.60 -2.93
CA GLY A 117 -5.95 -2.03 -2.67
C GLY A 117 -6.79 -2.73 -3.73
N HIS A 118 -6.37 -2.65 -5.00
CA HIS A 118 -7.07 -3.20 -6.17
C HIS A 118 -6.13 -4.02 -7.04
#